data_AF-A0A832YB51-F1
#
_entry.id   AF-A0A832YB51-F1
#
_cell.length_a   1.000
_cell.length_b   1.000
_cell.length_c   1.000
_cell.angle_alpha   90.00
_cell.angle_beta   90.00
_cell.angle_gamma   90.00
#
_symmetry.space_group_name_H-M   'P 1'
#
loop_
_entity.id
_entity.type
_entity.pdbx_description
1 polymer ?
#
loop_
_entity_poly.entity_id
_entity_poly.type
_entity_poly.pdbx_seq_one_letter_code
_entity_poly.pdbx_strand_id
1 'polypeptide(L)'
;GAMCEAAQVALAPHCPYGPIQLAASLQVAAASPAHAFQEFQSLGGAAGGGSPGGGANWAFNLLATPFVVEDGMVEVPNGPGLGIDVQEHLIEEHMDAWNPHPPTLWHHPDGSHAEW
;
A
#
# COMPACT_ATOMS: atom_id res chain seq x y z
N GLY A 1 15.44 -4.44 -5.72
CA GLY A 1 16.59 -3.53 -5.79
C GLY A 1 17.70 -4.08 -6.66
N ALA A 2 18.48 -5.04 -6.15
CA ALA A 2 19.73 -5.49 -6.78
C ALA A 2 19.63 -5.89 -8.27
N MET A 3 18.62 -6.68 -8.66
CA MET A 3 18.45 -7.05 -10.08
C MET A 3 18.12 -5.84 -10.97
N CYS A 4 17.32 -4.89 -10.46
CA CYS A 4 17.00 -3.67 -11.18
C CYS A 4 18.26 -2.82 -11.39
N GLU A 5 19.08 -2.68 -10.34
CA GLU A 5 20.35 -1.95 -10.40
C GLU A 5 21.32 -2.58 -11.40
N ALA A 6 21.49 -3.90 -11.36
CA ALA A 6 22.34 -4.63 -12.31
C ALA A 6 21.85 -4.49 -13.76
N ALA A 7 20.53 -4.38 -13.95
CA ALA A 7 19.91 -4.15 -15.26
C ALA A 7 19.79 -2.68 -15.65
N GLN A 8 20.23 -1.74 -14.81
CA GLN A 8 20.09 -0.29 -15.01
C GLN A 8 18.63 0.16 -15.19
N VAL A 9 17.72 -0.43 -14.41
CA VAL A 9 16.29 -0.12 -14.40
C VAL A 9 15.91 0.48 -13.05
N ALA A 10 15.08 1.53 -13.07
CA ALA A 10 14.54 2.15 -11.87
C ALA A 10 13.46 1.26 -11.21
N LEU A 11 13.37 1.34 -9.88
CA LEU A 11 12.40 0.63 -9.06
C LEU A 11 11.40 1.64 -8.46
N ALA A 12 10.13 1.44 -8.78
CA ALA A 12 9.02 2.10 -8.09
C ALA A 12 8.13 1.01 -7.47
N PRO A 13 8.22 0.74 -6.16
CA PRO A 13 7.42 -0.30 -5.53
C PRO A 13 5.92 0.01 -5.65
N HIS A 14 5.15 -0.97 -6.13
CA HIS A 14 3.69 -0.92 -6.09
C HIS A 14 3.22 -1.08 -4.63
N CYS A 15 2.54 -0.06 -4.11
CA CYS A 15 2.14 0.02 -2.70
C CYS A 15 0.73 0.62 -2.55
N PRO A 16 -0.31 -0.09 -3.02
CA PRO A 16 -1.68 0.41 -3.06
C PRO A 16 -2.48 0.13 -1.77
N TYR A 17 -1.86 -0.47 -0.75
CA TYR A 17 -2.54 -0.83 0.49
C TYR A 17 -2.17 0.09 1.66
N GLY A 18 -2.61 -0.33 2.86
CA GLY A 18 -2.50 0.45 4.09
C GLY A 18 -1.06 0.67 4.59
N PRO A 19 -0.93 1.37 5.72
CA PRO A 19 0.33 1.94 6.19
C PRO A 19 1.37 0.90 6.63
N ILE A 20 0.95 -0.33 6.95
CA ILE A 20 1.88 -1.43 7.23
C ILE A 20 2.63 -1.84 5.95
N GLN A 21 1.96 -1.88 4.80
CA GLN A 21 2.62 -2.13 3.52
C GLN A 21 3.58 -0.99 3.18
N LEU A 22 3.17 0.26 3.40
CA LEU A 22 4.02 1.42 3.16
C LEU A 22 5.31 1.36 3.98
N ALA A 23 5.21 1.05 5.27
CA ALA A 23 6.38 0.90 6.13
C ALA A 23 7.37 -0.15 5.59
N ALA A 24 6.86 -1.32 5.17
CA ALA A 24 7.68 -2.36 4.57
C ALA A 24 8.31 -1.91 3.23
N SER A 25 7.54 -1.23 2.39
CA SER A 25 8.01 -0.70 1.11
C SER A 25 9.10 0.35 1.29
N LEU A 26 8.98 1.23 2.29
CA LEU A 26 9.98 2.25 2.61
C LEU A 26 11.33 1.64 3.03
N GLN A 27 11.33 0.52 3.77
CA GLN A 27 12.57 -0.18 4.10
C GLN A 27 13.26 -0.74 2.83
N VAL A 28 12.48 -1.26 1.88
CA VAL A 28 13.02 -1.72 0.58
C VAL A 28 13.53 -0.55 -0.26
N ALA A 29 12.81 0.57 -0.28
CA ALA A 29 13.20 1.80 -0.96
C ALA A 29 14.52 2.33 -0.41
N ALA A 30 14.64 2.45 0.91
CA ALA A 30 15.83 2.95 1.60
C ALA A 30 17.07 2.07 1.36
N ALA A 31 16.89 0.76 1.22
CA ALA A 31 17.98 -0.20 1.00
C ALA A 31 18.34 -0.41 -0.49
N SER A 32 17.65 0.25 -1.43
CA SER A 32 17.78 -0.02 -2.86
C SER A 32 18.26 1.21 -3.64
N PRO A 33 19.51 1.24 -4.15
CA PRO A 33 20.01 2.34 -4.98
C PRO A 33 19.18 2.59 -6.25
N ALA A 34 18.49 1.55 -6.76
CA ALA A 34 17.61 1.67 -7.91
C ALA A 34 16.25 2.33 -7.61
N HIS A 35 15.93 2.64 -6.35
CA HIS A 35 14.63 3.25 -6.01
C HIS A 35 14.50 4.65 -6.63
N ALA A 36 13.35 4.92 -7.25
CA ALA A 36 13.06 6.21 -7.88
C ALA A 36 11.84 6.92 -7.26
N PHE A 37 10.74 6.19 -7.05
CA PHE A 37 9.50 6.75 -6.51
C PHE A 37 8.80 5.73 -5.62
N GLN A 38 8.09 6.21 -4.61
CA GLN A 38 7.28 5.39 -3.71
C GLN A 38 5.81 5.69 -3.94
N GLU A 39 5.01 4.67 -4.27
CA GLU A 39 3.57 4.81 -4.25
C GLU A 39 3.09 4.97 -2.79
N PHE A 40 2.17 5.90 -2.59
CA PHE A 40 1.52 6.16 -1.30
C PHE A 40 0.03 6.40 -1.53
N GLN A 41 -0.80 5.76 -0.70
CA GLN A 41 -2.25 5.89 -0.76
C GLN A 41 -2.75 6.83 0.35
N SER A 42 -3.19 8.02 -0.04
CA SER A 42 -3.62 9.08 0.87
C SER A 42 -5.13 9.15 1.10
N LEU A 43 -5.94 8.41 0.32
CA LEU A 43 -7.40 8.56 0.30
C LEU A 43 -8.17 7.40 0.94
N GLY A 44 -7.51 6.44 1.60
CA GLY A 44 -8.22 5.28 2.17
C GLY A 44 -8.37 4.08 1.23
N GLY A 45 -7.60 4.07 0.13
CA GLY A 45 -7.57 2.98 -0.85
C GLY A 45 -8.76 2.98 -1.82
N ALA A 46 -8.65 2.23 -2.90
CA ALA A 46 -9.77 1.99 -3.82
C ALA A 46 -10.61 0.80 -3.36
N ALA A 47 -11.94 0.92 -3.39
CA ALA A 47 -12.83 -0.24 -3.32
C ALA A 47 -12.91 -0.96 -4.68
N GLY A 48 -13.52 -2.15 -4.68
CA GLY A 48 -13.94 -2.81 -5.92
C GLY A 48 -14.70 -1.83 -6.82
N GLY A 49 -14.25 -1.66 -8.06
CA GLY A 49 -14.78 -0.67 -9.01
C GLY A 49 -13.98 0.63 -9.13
N GLY A 50 -12.82 0.75 -8.47
CA GLY A 50 -11.82 1.79 -8.78
C GLY A 50 -12.17 3.21 -8.29
N SER A 51 -13.17 3.34 -7.40
CA SER A 51 -13.53 4.63 -6.80
C SER A 51 -12.51 5.02 -5.72
N PRO A 52 -11.81 6.16 -5.84
CA PRO A 52 -10.87 6.63 -4.82
C PRO A 52 -11.58 6.83 -3.47
N GLY A 53 -10.97 6.33 -2.39
CA GLY A 53 -11.50 6.46 -1.03
C GLY A 53 -12.78 5.71 -0.73
N GLY A 54 -13.18 4.79 -1.62
CA GLY A 54 -14.23 3.81 -1.33
C GLY A 54 -13.74 2.61 -0.50
N GLY A 55 -12.43 2.49 -0.25
CA GLY A 55 -11.82 1.40 0.49
C GLY A 55 -12.13 1.40 1.99
N ALA A 56 -11.55 0.45 2.70
CA ALA A 56 -11.67 0.33 4.16
C ALA A 56 -10.88 1.45 4.86
N ASN A 57 -11.50 2.62 5.02
CA ASN A 57 -10.87 3.81 5.61
C ASN A 57 -10.22 3.56 6.98
N TRP A 58 -10.77 2.66 7.79
CA TRP A 58 -10.19 2.28 9.09
C TRP A 58 -8.79 1.65 8.95
N ALA A 59 -8.55 0.88 7.88
CA ALA A 59 -7.29 0.18 7.67
C ALA A 59 -6.12 1.15 7.42
N PHE A 60 -6.42 2.39 7.04
CA PHE A 60 -5.41 3.44 6.84
C PHE A 60 -5.05 4.19 8.12
N ASN A 61 -5.80 4.00 9.21
CA ASN A 61 -5.56 4.62 10.52
C ASN A 61 -4.93 3.65 11.52
N LEU A 62 -4.35 2.55 11.04
CA LEU A 62 -3.83 1.47 11.90
C LEU A 62 -2.53 1.79 12.64
N LEU A 63 -1.88 2.93 12.39
CA LEU A 63 -0.64 3.29 13.10
C LEU A 63 -0.91 4.30 14.20
N ALA A 64 -0.23 4.15 15.33
CA ALA A 64 -0.28 5.12 16.42
C ALA A 64 0.27 6.49 15.99
N THR A 65 1.31 6.46 15.13
CA THR A 65 1.88 7.64 14.48
C THR A 65 1.71 7.49 12.97
N PRO A 66 0.88 8.31 12.31
CA PRO A 66 0.71 8.25 10.86
C PRO A 66 1.96 8.78 10.14
N PHE A 67 2.15 8.33 8.90
CA PHE A 67 3.16 8.92 8.02
C PHE A 67 2.78 10.34 7.65
N VAL A 68 3.77 11.22 7.62
CA VAL A 68 3.62 12.61 7.18
C VAL A 68 4.35 12.76 5.86
N VAL A 69 3.63 13.27 4.84
CA VAL A 69 4.22 13.61 3.56
C VAL A 69 4.45 15.12 3.52
N GLU A 70 5.71 15.53 3.44
CA GLU A 70 6.13 16.93 3.37
C GLU A 70 6.88 17.14 2.06
N ASP A 71 6.47 18.14 1.27
CA ASP A 71 7.06 18.45 -0.05
C ASP A 71 7.20 17.24 -0.99
N GLY A 72 6.25 16.30 -0.91
CA GLY A 72 6.23 15.08 -1.71
C GLY A 72 7.18 13.98 -1.23
N MET A 73 7.80 14.15 -0.05
CA MET A 73 8.70 13.19 0.57
C MET A 73 8.10 12.63 1.86
N VAL A 74 8.54 11.44 2.25
CA VAL A 74 8.16 10.79 3.50
C VAL A 74 9.41 10.23 4.16
N GLU A 75 9.50 10.40 5.48
CA GLU A 75 10.61 9.86 6.26
C GLU A 75 10.54 8.34 6.38
N VAL A 76 11.70 7.70 6.33
CA VAL A 76 11.82 6.26 6.54
C VAL A 76 11.82 5.99 8.05
N PRO A 77 10.92 5.15 8.57
CA PRO A 77 10.93 4.81 10.00
C PRO A 77 12.25 4.16 10.41
N ASN A 78 12.80 4.62 11.54
CA ASN A 78 14.14 4.23 12.02
C ASN A 78 14.13 3.36 13.29
N GLY A 79 12.93 3.00 13.78
CA GLY A 79 12.76 2.06 14.88
C GLY A 79 13.06 0.60 14.48
N PRO A 80 13.10 -0.32 15.45
CA PRO A 80 13.30 -1.74 15.16
C PRO A 80 12.19 -2.31 14.28
N GLY A 81 12.53 -3.33 13.48
CA GLY A 81 11.58 -3.96 12.56
C GLY A 81 11.14 -3.01 11.45
N LEU A 82 9.83 -2.77 11.33
CA LEU A 82 9.27 -1.80 10.38
C LEU A 82 9.29 -0.36 10.91
N GLY A 83 9.65 -0.14 12.19
CA GLY A 83 9.69 1.17 12.81
C GLY A 83 8.31 1.81 13.04
N ILE A 84 7.25 1.02 13.15
CA ILE A 84 5.87 1.47 13.34
C ILE A 84 5.23 0.79 14.54
N ASP A 85 4.29 1.48 15.18
CA ASP A 85 3.43 0.93 16.24
C ASP A 85 2.00 0.76 15.69
N VAL A 86 1.50 -0.48 15.72
CA VAL A 86 0.17 -0.83 15.19
C VAL A 86 -0.87 -0.76 16.30
N GLN A 87 -2.01 -0.13 16.01
CA GLN A 87 -3.18 -0.04 16.88
C GLN A 87 -4.03 -1.31 16.74
N GLU A 88 -3.59 -2.41 17.36
CA GLU A 88 -4.23 -3.73 17.23
C GLU A 88 -5.73 -3.73 17.61
N HIS A 89 -6.13 -2.91 18.58
CA HIS A 89 -7.55 -2.78 18.98
C HIS A 89 -8.46 -2.36 17.82
N LEU A 90 -7.96 -1.57 16.85
CA LEU A 90 -8.73 -1.19 15.66
C LEU A 90 -8.95 -2.37 14.72
N ILE A 91 -7.99 -3.30 14.67
CA ILE A 91 -8.13 -4.55 13.91
C ILE A 91 -9.22 -5.40 14.54
N GLU A 92 -9.21 -5.54 15.87
CA GLU A 92 -10.21 -6.30 16.61
C GLU A 92 -11.63 -5.73 16.41
N GLU A 93 -11.80 -4.41 16.52
CA GLU A 93 -13.08 -3.73 16.33
C GLU A 93 -13.67 -3.94 14.93
N HIS A 94 -12.82 -4.06 13.91
CA HIS A 94 -13.23 -4.12 12.50
C HIS A 94 -13.12 -5.53 11.90
N MET A 95 -12.86 -6.55 12.72
CA MET A 95 -12.64 -7.92 12.24
C MET A 95 -13.87 -8.47 11.50
N ASP A 96 -15.07 -8.14 11.96
CA ASP A 96 -16.33 -8.52 11.30
C ASP A 96 -16.56 -7.80 9.96
N ALA A 97 -15.86 -6.69 9.71
CA ALA A 97 -15.89 -5.96 8.44
C ALA A 97 -14.90 -6.52 7.41
N TRP A 98 -14.09 -7.52 7.78
CA TRP A 98 -13.16 -8.14 6.85
C TRP A 98 -13.92 -8.88 5.74
N ASN A 99 -13.65 -8.48 4.50
CA ASN A 99 -14.15 -9.13 3.31
C ASN A 99 -12.93 -9.44 2.41
N PRO A 100 -12.73 -10.69 1.97
CA PRO A 100 -11.60 -11.04 1.11
C PRO A 100 -11.63 -10.39 -0.29
N HIS A 101 -12.62 -9.52 -0.58
CA HIS A 101 -12.77 -8.74 -1.81
C HIS A 101 -12.30 -9.50 -3.05
N PRO A 102 -13.01 -10.58 -3.44
CA PRO A 102 -12.68 -11.25 -4.69
C PRO A 102 -12.71 -10.22 -5.82
N PRO A 103 -11.70 -10.20 -6.70
CA PRO A 103 -11.67 -9.26 -7.81
C PRO A 103 -12.96 -9.42 -8.62
N THR A 104 -13.56 -8.30 -9.01
CA THR A 104 -14.75 -8.32 -9.85
C THR A 104 -14.41 -9.01 -11.17
N LEU A 105 -15.20 -10.02 -11.55
CA LEU A 105 -15.06 -10.68 -12.84
C LEU A 105 -15.68 -9.82 -13.93
N TRP A 106 -14.82 -9.20 -14.72
CA TRP A 106 -15.23 -8.42 -15.88
C TRP A 106 -15.46 -9.35 -17.08
N HIS A 107 -16.51 -9.05 -17.83
CA HIS A 107 -16.85 -9.79 -19.05
C HIS A 107 -16.98 -8.81 -20.21
N HIS A 108 -16.53 -9.24 -21.39
CA HIS A 108 -16.77 -8.55 -22.64
C HIS A 108 -18.25 -8.71 -23.07
N PRO A 109 -18.75 -7.91 -24.03
CA PRO A 109 -20.14 -8.02 -24.51
C PRO A 109 -20.52 -9.39 -25.09
N ASP A 110 -19.54 -10.19 -25.51
CA ASP A 110 -19.73 -11.56 -26.01
C ASP A 110 -19.79 -12.63 -24.90
N GLY A 111 -19.65 -12.21 -23.63
CA GLY A 111 -19.66 -13.09 -22.46
C GLY A 111 -18.31 -13.73 -22.12
N SER A 112 -17.24 -13.43 -22.85
CA SER A 112 -15.88 -13.87 -22.50
C SER A 112 -15.32 -13.09 -21.30
N HIS A 113 -14.45 -13.72 -20.51
CA HIS A 113 -13.77 -13.05 -19.39
C HIS A 113 -12.77 -12.03 -19.92
N ALA A 114 -12.75 -10.84 -19.31
CA ALA A 114 -11.70 -9.86 -19.51
C ALA A 114 -10.53 -10.12 -18.56
N GLU A 115 -9.33 -9.67 -18.96
CA GLU A 115 -8.20 -9.56 -18.05
C GLU A 115 -8.54 -8.59 -16.92
N TRP A 116 -8.03 -8.86 -15.72
CA TRP A 116 -8.25 -8.02 -14.54
C TRP A 116 -7.51 -6.68 -14.63
#